data_AF-A0A1B1KGN9-F1
#
_entry.id   AF-A0A1B1KGN9-F1
#
_cell.length_a   1.000
_cell.length_b   1.000
_cell.length_c   1.000
_cell.angle_alpha   90.00
_cell.angle_beta   90.00
_cell.angle_gamma   90.00
#
_symmetry.space_group_name_H-M   'P 1'
#
loop_
_entity.id
_entity.type
_entity.pdbx_description
1 polymer ?
#
loop_
_entity_poly.entity_id
_entity_poly.type
_entity_poly.pdbx_seq_one_letter_code
_entity_poly.pdbx_strand_id
1 'polypeptide(L)'
;MSENALVRVERVCAELATTGQPITFTAVAEQAQIGRATLYRDTQLRAVVDEHRTRQTDARTLTGLATEVAHLRTVVEALAATVTKHEEQLRRLRRNPPPRR
;
A
#
# COMPACT_ATOMS: atom_id res chain seq x y z
N MET A 1 -23.33 -5.61 -11.17
CA MET A 1 -22.22 -5.08 -11.99
C MET A 1 -21.01 -5.95 -11.71
N SER A 2 -20.51 -6.66 -12.71
CA SER A 2 -19.39 -7.60 -12.55
C SER A 2 -18.13 -6.82 -12.22
N GLU A 3 -17.55 -7.05 -11.03
CA GLU A 3 -16.24 -6.51 -10.67
C GLU A 3 -15.23 -6.98 -11.72
N ASN A 4 -14.48 -6.04 -12.32
CA ASN A 4 -13.49 -6.36 -13.34
C ASN A 4 -12.45 -7.30 -12.73
N ALA A 5 -12.21 -8.45 -13.36
CA ALA A 5 -11.30 -9.47 -12.87
C ALA A 5 -9.91 -8.90 -12.52
N LEU A 6 -9.48 -7.87 -13.24
CA LEU A 6 -8.23 -7.16 -13.02
C LEU A 6 -8.22 -6.43 -11.66
N VAL A 7 -9.25 -5.64 -11.37
CA VAL A 7 -9.39 -4.91 -10.08
C VAL A 7 -9.40 -5.88 -8.90
N ARG A 8 -10.07 -7.03 -9.05
CA ARG A 8 -10.12 -8.04 -8.01
C ARG A 8 -8.76 -8.71 -7.79
N VAL A 9 -8.01 -9.00 -8.88
CA VAL A 9 -6.65 -9.53 -8.79
C VAL A 9 -5.70 -8.52 -8.13
N GLU A 10 -5.78 -7.24 -8.51
CA GLU A 10 -5.00 -6.17 -7.87
C GLU A 10 -5.27 -6.08 -6.37
N ARG A 11 -6.55 -6.09 -5.96
CA ARG A 11 -6.94 -6.08 -4.54
C ARG A 11 -6.34 -7.25 -3.78
N VAL A 12 -6.48 -8.46 -4.32
CA VAL A 12 -5.96 -9.69 -3.69
C VAL A 12 -4.44 -9.66 -3.58
N CYS A 13 -3.73 -9.19 -4.61
CA CYS A 13 -2.27 -9.02 -4.54
C CYS A 13 -1.87 -8.02 -3.45
N ALA A 14 -2.60 -6.92 -3.28
CA ALA A 14 -2.35 -5.94 -2.21
C ALA A 14 -2.62 -6.53 -0.81
N GLU A 15 -3.69 -7.31 -0.65
CA GLU A 15 -4.00 -8.01 0.61
C GLU A 15 -2.92 -9.03 0.99
N LEU A 16 -2.45 -9.83 0.04
CA LEU A 16 -1.35 -10.78 0.24
C LEU A 16 -0.05 -10.05 0.62
N ALA A 17 0.25 -8.93 -0.02
CA ALA A 17 1.41 -8.11 0.35
C ALA A 17 1.29 -7.57 1.78
N THR A 18 0.13 -7.01 2.13
CA THR A 18 -0.12 -6.41 3.46
C THR A 18 -0.05 -7.45 4.59
N THR A 19 -0.54 -8.67 4.34
CA THR A 19 -0.50 -9.78 5.30
C THR A 19 0.84 -10.52 5.31
N GLY A 20 1.79 -10.14 4.45
CA GLY A 20 3.08 -10.80 4.30
C GLY A 20 3.02 -12.19 3.66
N GLN A 21 1.86 -12.60 3.15
CA GLN A 21 1.67 -13.89 2.49
C GLN A 21 2.34 -13.91 1.11
N PRO A 22 2.95 -15.04 0.69
CA PRO A 22 3.59 -15.13 -0.63
C PRO A 22 2.60 -14.87 -1.79
N ILE A 23 2.93 -13.91 -2.66
CA ILE A 23 2.17 -13.63 -3.87
C ILE A 23 2.50 -14.69 -4.91
N THR A 24 1.60 -15.66 -5.07
CA THR A 24 1.71 -16.75 -6.05
C THR A 24 0.45 -16.82 -6.91
N PHE A 25 0.58 -17.31 -8.14
CA PHE A 25 -0.57 -17.53 -9.03
C PHE A 25 -1.64 -18.44 -8.41
N THR A 26 -1.24 -19.40 -7.57
CA THR A 26 -2.18 -20.28 -6.87
C THR A 26 -2.98 -19.51 -5.82
N ALA A 27 -2.29 -18.80 -4.91
CA ALA A 27 -2.95 -18.03 -3.86
C ALA A 27 -3.86 -16.94 -4.43
N VAL A 28 -3.39 -16.24 -5.47
CA VAL A 28 -4.18 -15.21 -6.16
C VAL A 28 -5.40 -15.82 -6.84
N ALA A 29 -5.27 -16.95 -7.52
CA ALA A 29 -6.40 -17.64 -8.16
C ALA A 29 -7.48 -18.04 -7.15
N GLU A 30 -7.06 -18.60 -6.03
CA GLU A 30 -7.94 -19.05 -4.95
C GLU A 30 -8.66 -17.86 -4.31
N GLN A 31 -7.94 -16.80 -3.93
CA GLN A 31 -8.53 -15.67 -3.22
C GLN A 31 -9.31 -14.71 -4.15
N ALA A 32 -8.89 -14.56 -5.41
CA ALA A 32 -9.62 -13.78 -6.42
C ALA A 32 -10.78 -14.55 -7.07
N GLN A 33 -10.93 -15.84 -6.76
CA GLN A 33 -11.96 -16.72 -7.34
C GLN A 33 -11.90 -16.75 -8.88
N ILE A 34 -10.69 -16.87 -9.42
CA ILE A 34 -10.41 -16.94 -10.86
C ILE A 34 -9.61 -18.20 -11.14
N GLY A 35 -9.98 -18.95 -12.20
CA GLY A 35 -9.24 -20.13 -12.59
C GLY A 35 -7.78 -19.80 -12.93
N ARG A 36 -6.83 -20.61 -12.45
CA ARG A 36 -5.39 -20.44 -12.76
C ARG A 36 -5.11 -20.36 -14.26
N ALA A 37 -5.84 -21.14 -15.07
CA ALA A 37 -5.72 -21.10 -16.52
C ALA A 37 -6.06 -19.72 -17.10
N THR A 38 -7.07 -19.04 -16.55
CA THR A 38 -7.44 -17.67 -16.95
C THR A 38 -6.33 -16.68 -16.60
N LEU A 39 -5.79 -16.77 -15.38
CA LEU A 39 -4.66 -15.95 -14.94
C LEU A 39 -3.40 -16.12 -15.81
N TYR A 40 -3.13 -17.33 -16.30
CA TYR A 40 -1.99 -17.58 -17.19
C TYR A 40 -2.23 -17.16 -18.64
N ARG A 41 -3.48 -17.25 -19.12
CA ARG A 41 -3.85 -16.95 -20.51
C ARG A 41 -4.05 -15.45 -20.76
N ASP A 42 -4.55 -14.73 -19.76
CA ASP A 42 -4.71 -13.28 -19.84
C ASP A 42 -3.39 -12.59 -19.49
N THR A 43 -2.79 -11.91 -20.47
CA THR A 43 -1.49 -11.24 -20.31
C THR A 43 -1.53 -10.08 -19.33
N GLN A 44 -2.67 -9.39 -19.19
CA GLN A 44 -2.81 -8.29 -18.23
C GLN A 44 -2.88 -8.83 -16.81
N LEU A 45 -3.71 -9.85 -16.57
CA LEU A 45 -3.80 -10.48 -15.24
C LEU A 45 -2.46 -11.08 -14.82
N ARG A 46 -1.75 -11.72 -15.76
CA ARG A 46 -0.41 -12.26 -15.53
C ARG A 46 0.58 -11.17 -15.14
N ALA A 47 0.61 -10.06 -15.87
CA ALA A 47 1.52 -8.95 -15.61
C ALA A 47 1.33 -8.36 -14.21
N VAL A 48 0.08 -8.17 -13.76
CA VAL A 48 -0.23 -7.67 -12.41
C VAL A 48 0.34 -8.60 -11.34
N VAL A 49 0.11 -9.91 -11.45
CA VAL A 49 0.62 -10.88 -10.47
C VAL A 49 2.14 -10.92 -10.45
N ASP A 50 2.78 -10.93 -11.62
CA ASP A 50 4.23 -10.97 -11.74
C ASP A 50 4.89 -9.70 -11.17
N GLU A 51 4.30 -8.52 -11.40
CA GLU A 51 4.76 -7.26 -10.84
C GLU A 51 4.70 -7.25 -9.31
N HIS A 52 3.54 -7.60 -8.74
CA HIS A 52 3.36 -7.65 -7.29
C HIS A 52 4.29 -8.68 -6.64
N ARG A 53 4.50 -9.85 -7.28
CA ARG A 53 5.46 -10.86 -6.80
C ARG A 53 6.90 -10.34 -6.82
N THR A 54 7.28 -9.62 -7.88
CA THR A 54 8.63 -9.04 -8.01
C THR A 54 8.85 -8.00 -6.92
N ARG A 55 7.90 -7.07 -6.75
CA ARG A 55 7.93 -6.07 -5.67
C ARG A 55 8.02 -6.70 -4.29
N GLN A 56 7.29 -7.79 -4.02
CA GLN A 56 7.39 -8.50 -2.75
C GLN A 56 8.75 -9.18 -2.55
N THR A 57 9.33 -9.72 -3.62
CA THR A 57 10.66 -10.33 -3.57
C THR A 57 11.71 -9.27 -3.25
N ASP A 58 11.63 -8.12 -3.92
CA ASP A 58 12.49 -6.97 -3.67
C ASP A 58 12.33 -6.43 -2.26
N ALA A 59 11.09 -6.27 -1.78
CA ALA A 59 10.79 -5.85 -0.40
C ALA A 59 11.31 -6.83 0.66
N ARG A 60 11.41 -8.13 0.34
CA ARG A 60 12.01 -9.15 1.23
C ARG A 60 13.54 -9.16 1.22
N THR A 61 14.18 -8.44 0.29
CA THR A 61 15.65 -8.27 0.35
C THR A 61 16.01 -7.29 1.47
N LEU A 62 17.20 -7.45 2.07
CA LEU A 62 17.70 -6.52 3.08
C LEU A 62 17.72 -5.07 2.56
N THR A 63 18.01 -4.88 1.28
CA THR A 63 17.99 -3.56 0.61
C THR A 63 16.58 -3.00 0.48
N GLY A 64 15.58 -3.84 0.14
CA GLY A 64 14.18 -3.45 0.10
C GLY A 64 13.65 -3.04 1.47
N LEU A 65 13.91 -3.86 2.49
CA LEU A 65 13.57 -3.54 3.89
C LEU A 65 14.24 -2.24 4.35
N ALA A 66 15.51 -2.03 4.05
CA ALA A 66 16.23 -0.80 4.39
C ALA A 66 15.58 0.43 3.72
N THR A 67 15.14 0.29 2.48
CA THR A 67 14.47 1.36 1.72
C THR A 67 13.10 1.69 2.30
N GLU A 68 12.30 0.68 2.65
CA GLU A 68 11.00 0.88 3.30
C GLU A 68 11.14 1.52 4.68
N VAL A 69 12.10 1.09 5.50
CA VAL A 69 12.39 1.71 6.79
C VAL A 69 12.81 3.17 6.63
N ALA A 70 13.66 3.48 5.65
CA ALA A 70 14.04 4.86 5.34
C ALA A 70 12.83 5.70 4.93
N HIS A 71 11.94 5.16 4.09
CA HIS A 71 10.73 5.84 3.68
C HIS A 71 9.78 6.12 4.85
N LEU A 72 9.54 5.11 5.71
CA LEU A 72 8.70 5.26 6.90
C LEU A 72 9.24 6.32 7.86
N ARG A 73 10.58 6.39 8.06
CA ARG A 73 11.20 7.44 8.87
C ARG A 73 10.89 8.83 8.33
N THR A 74 11.05 9.05 7.02
CA THR A 74 10.72 10.32 6.37
C THR A 74 9.26 10.71 6.57
N VAL A 75 8.33 9.77 6.42
CA VAL A 75 6.90 10.02 6.62
C VAL A 75 6.60 10.39 8.07
N VAL A 76 7.20 9.68 9.04
CA VAL A 76 7.03 9.96 10.47
C VAL A 76 7.58 11.34 10.84
N GLU A 77 8.74 11.72 10.31
CA GLU A 77 9.33 13.05 10.53
C GLU A 77 8.44 14.17 9.97
N ALA A 78 7.90 13.97 8.76
CA ALA A 78 6.96 14.93 8.17
C ALA A 78 5.67 15.07 9.00
N LEU A 79 5.17 13.96 9.55
CA LEU A 79 4.00 13.97 10.43
C LEU A 79 4.30 14.72 11.73
N ALA A 80 5.44 14.46 12.37
CA ALA A 80 5.86 15.15 13.59
C ALA A 80 5.99 16.67 13.38
N ALA A 81 6.57 17.09 12.26
CA ALA A 81 6.66 18.51 11.89
C ALA A 81 5.27 19.15 11.74
N THR A 82 4.34 18.43 11.10
CA THR A 82 2.95 18.88 10.90
C THR A 82 2.21 19.02 12.24
N VAL A 83 2.34 18.02 13.13
CA VAL A 83 1.75 18.07 14.48
C VAL A 83 2.29 19.26 15.27
N THR A 84 3.61 19.45 15.27
CA THR A 84 4.25 20.57 15.97
C THR A 84 3.72 21.92 15.49
N LYS A 85 3.57 22.09 14.18
CA LYS A 85 2.99 23.30 13.57
C LYS A 85 1.54 23.51 14.00
N HIS A 86 0.72 22.46 14.01
CA HIS A 86 -0.67 22.55 14.45
C HIS A 86 -0.78 22.91 15.94
N GLU A 87 0.03 22.32 16.80
CA GLU A 87 0.08 22.69 18.22
C GLU A 87 0.47 24.15 18.42
N GLU A 88 1.45 24.64 17.66
CA GLU A 88 1.86 26.04 17.74
C GLU A 88 0.73 26.98 17.30
N GLN A 89 0.02 26.64 16.22
CA GLN A 89 -1.15 27.39 15.77
C GLN A 89 -2.25 27.43 16.84
N LEU A 90 -2.53 26.30 17.50
CA LEU A 90 -3.49 26.23 18.60
C LEU A 90 -3.04 27.08 19.79
N ARG A 91 -1.74 27.06 20.15
CA ARG A 91 -1.18 27.92 21.20
C ARG A 91 -1.37 29.40 20.87
N ARG A 92 -1.13 29.81 19.61
CA ARG A 92 -1.33 31.19 19.16
C ARG A 92 -2.80 31.62 19.24
N LEU A 93 -3.72 30.78 18.76
CA LEU A 93 -5.17 31.06 18.82
C LEU A 93 -5.70 31.14 20.26
N ARG A 94 -5.20 30.29 21.16
CA ARG A 94 -5.54 30.37 22.60
C ARG A 94 -5.00 31.65 23.25
N ARG A 95 -3.82 32.11 22.84
CA ARG A 95 -3.17 33.31 23.40
C ARG A 95 -3.74 34.61 22.83
N ASN A 96 -4.19 34.61 21.59
CA ASN A 96 -4.79 35.76 20.93
C ASN A 96 -6.13 35.35 20.27
N PRO A 97 -7.20 35.20 21.07
CA PRO A 97 -8.49 34.80 20.55
C PRO A 97 -8.95 35.83 19.50
N PRO A 98 -9.45 35.41 18.33
CA PRO A 98 -9.94 36.34 17.33
C PRO A 98 -11.05 37.20 17.94
N PRO A 99 -11.12 38.51 17.61
CA PRO A 99 -12.15 39.39 18.15
C PRO A 99 -13.52 38.82 17.75
N ARG A 100 -14.36 38.55 18.76
CA ARG A 100 -15.75 38.13 18.55
C ARG A 100 -16.49 39.33 17.93
N ARG A 101 -16.94 39.18 16.69
CA ARG A 101 -17.86 40.11 16.03
C ARG A 101 -19.27 39.94 16.56
#